data_AF-A0A2E0HSW7-F1
#
_entry.id   AF-A0A2E0HSW7-F1
#
_cell.length_a   1.000
_cell.length_b   1.000
_cell.length_c   1.000
_cell.angle_alpha   90.00
_cell.angle_beta   90.00
_cell.angle_gamma   90.00
#
_symmetry.space_group_name_H-M   'P 1'
#
loop_
_entity.id
_entity.type
_entity.pdbx_description
1 polymer ?
#
loop_
_entity_poly.entity_id
_entity_poly.type
_entity_poly.pdbx_seq_one_letter_code
_entity_poly.pdbx_strand_id
1 'polypeptide(L)'
;MRIIFILLIFTLNSYTDSSKDLNIFFNNELSYIQSTQDKLNNVFEVSKGTYIKNTDNSIFIEVNEPFKETYLINNNEIKIHDLEFNQVKTMPLDKMNENFLINFLINGFPENFKNQIKEKEIEFFIDFINKNTLKIKFKDNMEIENIIQFKKND
;
A
#
# COMPACT_ATOMS: atom_id res chain seq x y z
N MET A 1 -9.85 47.50 -26.76
CA MET A 1 -10.85 46.41 -26.87
C MET A 1 -10.48 45.38 -25.82
N ARG A 2 -11.27 45.28 -24.74
CA ARG A 2 -11.08 44.31 -23.64
C ARG A 2 -11.65 42.97 -24.08
N ILE A 3 -10.80 41.96 -24.25
CA ILE A 3 -11.21 40.54 -24.28
C ILE A 3 -10.43 39.83 -23.17
N ILE A 4 -11.02 39.94 -21.99
CA ILE A 4 -11.24 38.92 -20.95
C ILE A 4 -10.25 37.74 -20.91
N PHE A 5 -9.42 37.74 -19.86
CA PHE A 5 -8.83 36.58 -19.19
C PHE A 5 -9.89 35.46 -18.98
N ILE A 6 -9.86 34.38 -19.76
CA ILE A 6 -10.72 33.19 -19.56
C ILE A 6 -9.93 31.87 -19.43
N LEU A 7 -8.59 31.88 -19.41
CA LEU A 7 -7.79 30.65 -19.20
C LEU A 7 -7.46 30.33 -17.73
N LEU A 8 -8.26 30.81 -16.77
CA LEU A 8 -8.03 30.58 -15.33
C LEU A 8 -9.09 29.68 -14.66
N ILE A 9 -9.99 29.04 -15.43
CA ILE A 9 -11.13 28.30 -14.88
C ILE A 9 -10.96 26.77 -14.87
N PHE A 10 -9.77 26.22 -15.13
CA PHE A 10 -9.55 24.76 -15.06
C PHE A 10 -8.43 24.31 -14.12
N THR A 11 -7.94 25.17 -13.22
CA THR A 11 -7.21 24.69 -12.03
C THR A 11 -8.19 24.49 -10.87
N LEU A 12 -9.34 23.87 -11.14
CA LEU A 12 -9.97 23.06 -10.11
C LEU A 12 -9.07 21.84 -9.97
N ASN A 13 -7.99 21.99 -9.19
CA ASN A 13 -7.47 20.86 -8.42
C ASN A 13 -8.68 20.43 -7.60
N SER A 14 -9.45 19.51 -8.17
CA SER A 14 -10.41 18.75 -7.43
C SER A 14 -9.56 18.10 -6.37
N TYR A 15 -9.57 18.66 -5.15
CA TYR A 15 -9.21 17.91 -3.97
C TYR A 15 -10.26 16.81 -3.94
N THR A 16 -9.96 15.75 -4.68
CA THR A 16 -10.65 14.50 -4.51
C THR A 16 -10.43 14.15 -3.05
N ASP A 17 -11.46 13.63 -2.41
CA ASP A 17 -11.30 13.08 -1.08
C ASP A 17 -10.32 11.91 -1.23
N SER A 18 -9.05 12.18 -0.90
CA SER A 18 -7.92 11.27 -1.02
C SER A 18 -8.25 9.92 -0.39
N SER A 19 -9.00 9.93 0.71
CA SER A 19 -9.46 8.72 1.40
C SER A 19 -10.41 7.88 0.53
N LYS A 20 -11.39 8.51 -0.13
CA LYS A 20 -12.36 7.83 -1.00
C LYS A 20 -11.68 7.22 -2.20
N ASP A 21 -10.77 7.95 -2.84
CA ASP A 21 -10.02 7.43 -3.99
C ASP A 21 -9.11 6.27 -3.60
N LEU A 22 -8.46 6.34 -2.42
CA LEU A 22 -7.67 5.24 -1.87
C LEU A 22 -8.51 4.00 -1.62
N ASN A 23 -9.66 4.17 -0.95
CA ASN A 23 -10.59 3.08 -0.67
C ASN A 23 -11.09 2.42 -1.97
N ILE A 24 -11.46 3.22 -2.98
CA ILE A 24 -11.86 2.69 -4.30
C ILE A 24 -10.68 1.97 -4.96
N PHE A 25 -9.47 2.52 -4.88
CA PHE A 25 -8.27 1.94 -5.49
C PHE A 25 -7.95 0.56 -4.91
N PHE A 26 -7.86 0.43 -3.58
CA PHE A 26 -7.54 -0.82 -2.88
C PHE A 26 -8.68 -1.85 -2.82
N ASN A 27 -9.85 -1.54 -3.40
CA ASN A 27 -10.90 -2.51 -3.66
C ASN A 27 -10.75 -3.22 -5.03
N ASN A 28 -9.75 -2.86 -5.83
CA ASN A 28 -9.42 -3.59 -7.06
C ASN A 28 -8.41 -4.68 -6.75
N GLU A 29 -8.31 -5.66 -7.66
CA GLU A 29 -7.12 -6.47 -7.77
C GLU A 29 -5.97 -5.61 -8.29
N LEU A 30 -4.83 -5.67 -7.60
CA LEU A 30 -3.66 -4.84 -7.88
C LEU A 30 -2.44 -5.73 -8.07
N SER A 31 -1.60 -5.41 -9.05
CA SER A 31 -0.21 -5.84 -9.05
C SER A 31 0.61 -4.88 -8.21
N TYR A 32 1.66 -5.38 -7.56
CA TYR A 32 2.60 -4.54 -6.84
C TYR A 32 4.05 -4.87 -7.18
N ILE A 33 4.90 -3.85 -7.08
CA ILE A 33 6.36 -3.96 -7.07
C ILE A 33 6.83 -3.24 -5.81
N GLN A 34 7.53 -3.96 -4.94
CA GLN A 34 8.19 -3.39 -3.78
C GLN A 34 9.70 -3.40 -4.01
N SER A 35 10.35 -2.29 -3.67
CA SER A 35 11.80 -2.19 -3.62
C SER A 35 12.22 -1.79 -2.20
N THR A 36 13.19 -2.51 -1.68
CA THR A 36 13.73 -2.35 -0.33
C THR A 36 15.23 -2.06 -0.45
N GLN A 37 15.69 -0.98 0.18
CA GLN A 37 17.08 -0.53 0.13
C GLN A 37 17.62 -0.36 1.54
N ASP A 38 18.53 -1.26 1.92
CA ASP A 38 19.35 -1.13 3.12
C ASP A 38 20.71 -0.56 2.70
N LYS A 39 20.90 0.73 2.95
CA LYS A 39 22.12 1.46 2.60
C LYS A 39 23.31 1.06 3.47
N LEU A 40 23.07 0.62 4.70
CA LEU A 40 24.12 0.25 5.64
C LEU A 40 24.77 -1.07 5.22
N ASN A 41 23.95 -2.03 4.80
CA ASN A 41 24.39 -3.35 4.37
C ASN A 41 24.59 -3.46 2.84
N ASN A 42 24.35 -2.39 2.10
CA ASN A 42 24.41 -2.34 0.63
C ASN A 42 23.52 -3.42 -0.02
N VAL A 43 22.34 -3.65 0.56
CA VAL A 43 21.36 -4.60 0.06
C VAL A 43 20.26 -3.85 -0.68
N PHE A 44 19.94 -4.35 -1.88
CA PHE A 44 18.81 -3.89 -2.67
C PHE A 44 18.00 -5.10 -3.12
N GLU A 45 16.74 -5.13 -2.70
CA GLU A 45 15.83 -6.22 -2.99
C GLU A 45 14.59 -5.69 -3.69
N VAL A 46 14.04 -6.51 -4.59
CA VAL A 46 12.79 -6.23 -5.28
C VAL A 46 11.89 -7.43 -5.13
N SER A 47 10.66 -7.20 -4.67
CA SER A 47 9.61 -8.20 -4.68
C SER A 47 8.46 -7.73 -5.56
N LYS A 48 7.74 -8.71 -6.14
CA LYS A 48 6.58 -8.45 -6.99
C LYS A 48 5.49 -9.42 -6.67
N GLY A 49 4.26 -9.00 -6.90
CA GLY A 49 3.14 -9.92 -6.89
C GLY A 49 1.79 -9.25 -6.95
N THR A 50 0.81 -9.88 -6.31
CA THR A 50 -0.60 -9.52 -6.42
C THR A 50 -1.19 -9.22 -5.06
N TYR A 51 -2.07 -8.22 -5.02
CA TYR A 51 -2.88 -7.85 -3.88
C TYR A 51 -4.36 -7.98 -4.27
N ILE A 52 -5.14 -8.64 -3.43
CA ILE A 52 -6.58 -8.80 -3.57
C ILE A 52 -7.24 -8.47 -2.23
N LYS A 53 -8.27 -7.63 -2.25
CA LYS A 53 -9.17 -7.46 -1.12
C LYS A 53 -10.45 -8.26 -1.36
N ASN A 54 -10.72 -9.22 -0.48
CA ASN A 54 -11.91 -10.07 -0.54
C ASN A 54 -13.15 -9.32 -0.07
N THR A 55 -14.32 -9.89 -0.37
CA THR A 55 -15.63 -9.32 0.00
C THR A 55 -15.87 -9.26 1.51
N ASP A 56 -15.19 -10.09 2.29
CA ASP A 56 -15.20 -10.08 3.76
C ASP A 56 -14.14 -9.14 4.37
N ASN A 57 -13.54 -8.27 3.55
CA ASN A 57 -12.41 -7.38 3.88
C ASN A 57 -11.09 -8.08 4.24
N SER A 58 -11.01 -9.41 4.15
CA SER A 58 -9.70 -10.08 4.23
C SER A 58 -8.85 -9.71 3.02
N ILE A 59 -7.53 -9.68 3.22
CA ILE A 59 -6.57 -9.34 2.19
C ILE A 59 -5.77 -10.60 1.86
N PHE A 60 -5.64 -10.87 0.57
CA PHE A 60 -4.73 -11.87 0.04
C PHE A 60 -3.60 -11.19 -0.70
N ILE A 61 -2.36 -11.54 -0.34
CA ILE A 61 -1.15 -11.09 -1.05
C ILE A 61 -0.41 -12.33 -1.53
N GLU A 62 -0.08 -12.36 -2.81
CA GLU A 62 0.82 -13.35 -3.40
C GLU A 62 2.14 -12.65 -3.73
N VAL A 63 3.26 -13.18 -3.23
CA VAL A 63 4.62 -12.71 -3.55
C VAL A 63 5.19 -13.63 -4.62
N ASN A 64 5.00 -13.29 -5.88
CA ASN A 64 5.40 -14.12 -7.02
C ASN A 64 6.93 -14.21 -7.16
N GLU A 65 7.64 -13.12 -6.85
CA GLU A 65 9.10 -13.04 -6.91
C GLU A 65 9.64 -12.26 -5.70
N PRO A 66 10.78 -12.67 -5.10
CA PRO A 66 11.51 -13.93 -5.33
C PRO A 66 11.01 -15.10 -4.48
N PHE A 67 10.21 -14.83 -3.44
CA PHE A 67 10.02 -15.77 -2.31
C PHE A 67 8.87 -16.78 -2.48
N LYS A 68 7.96 -16.58 -3.44
CA LYS A 68 6.78 -17.45 -3.64
C LYS A 68 6.03 -17.73 -2.34
N GLU A 69 5.61 -16.66 -1.69
CA GLU A 69 4.86 -16.71 -0.44
C GLU A 69 3.44 -16.20 -0.66
N THR A 70 2.49 -16.70 0.14
CA THR A 70 1.15 -16.12 0.21
C THR A 70 0.83 -15.65 1.62
N TYR A 71 0.12 -14.54 1.72
CA TYR A 71 -0.32 -13.93 2.95
C TYR A 71 -1.83 -13.81 2.91
N LEU A 72 -2.51 -14.42 3.87
CA LEU A 72 -3.92 -14.17 4.14
C LEU A 72 -4.03 -13.39 5.44
N ILE A 73 -4.55 -12.18 5.35
CA ILE A 73 -4.68 -11.23 6.46
C ILE A 73 -6.16 -10.99 6.72
N ASN A 74 -6.61 -11.18 7.95
CA ASN A 74 -7.95 -10.83 8.40
C ASN A 74 -7.89 -10.13 9.76
N ASN A 75 -9.04 -9.81 10.35
CA ASN A 75 -9.13 -9.09 11.63
C ASN A 75 -8.49 -9.83 12.82
N ASN A 76 -8.22 -11.12 12.69
CA ASN A 76 -7.79 -11.98 13.77
C ASN A 76 -6.34 -12.42 13.61
N GLU A 77 -5.93 -12.75 12.40
CA GLU A 77 -4.64 -13.38 12.13
C GLU A 77 -4.06 -13.02 10.76
N ILE A 78 -2.74 -13.20 10.67
CA ILE A 78 -2.00 -13.29 9.42
C ILE A 78 -1.53 -14.74 9.28
N LYS A 79 -1.94 -15.38 8.20
CA LYS A 79 -1.45 -16.69 7.78
C LYS A 79 -0.48 -16.50 6.62
N ILE A 80 0.76 -16.93 6.83
CA ILE A 80 1.83 -16.93 5.85
C ILE A 80 2.04 -18.36 5.40
N HIS A 81 1.99 -18.60 4.09
CA HIS A 81 2.31 -19.88 3.49
C HIS A 81 3.50 -19.72 2.56
N ASP A 82 4.63 -20.29 2.97
CA ASP A 82 5.82 -20.46 2.15
C ASP A 82 5.58 -21.64 1.20
N LEU A 83 5.49 -21.36 -0.10
CA LEU A 83 5.17 -22.38 -1.10
C LEU A 83 6.38 -23.24 -1.45
N GLU A 84 7.61 -22.75 -1.26
CA GLU A 84 8.82 -23.50 -1.61
C GLU A 84 9.08 -24.61 -0.60
N PHE A 85 8.86 -24.33 0.68
CA PHE A 85 9.04 -25.30 1.76
C PHE A 85 7.73 -25.92 2.26
N ASN A 86 6.59 -25.50 1.70
CA ASN A 86 5.24 -25.90 2.10
C ASN A 86 4.99 -25.73 3.61
N GLN A 87 5.43 -24.60 4.15
CA GLN A 87 5.31 -24.29 5.58
C GLN A 87 4.26 -23.22 5.81
N VAL A 88 3.43 -23.41 6.84
CA VAL A 88 2.40 -22.44 7.22
C VAL A 88 2.70 -21.89 8.60
N LYS A 89 2.80 -20.57 8.68
CA LYS A 89 2.94 -19.83 9.94
C LYS A 89 1.69 -18.98 10.15
N THR A 90 1.10 -19.07 11.33
CA THR A 90 -0.05 -18.23 11.71
C THR A 90 0.35 -17.33 12.86
N MET A 91 0.06 -16.03 12.72
CA MET A 91 0.37 -15.01 13.71
C MET A 91 -0.91 -14.24 14.05
N PRO A 92 -1.30 -14.18 15.32
CA PRO A 92 -2.39 -13.32 15.76
C PRO A 92 -2.13 -11.84 15.43
N LEU A 93 -3.13 -11.13 14.92
CA LEU A 93 -3.01 -9.71 14.51
C LEU A 93 -2.86 -8.78 15.72
N ASP A 94 -3.38 -9.16 16.89
CA ASP A 94 -3.18 -8.45 18.16
C ASP A 94 -1.70 -8.39 18.59
N LYS A 95 -0.88 -9.34 18.14
CA LYS A 95 0.59 -9.25 18.31
C LYS A 95 1.24 -8.24 17.35
N MET A 96 0.51 -7.78 16.34
CA MET A 96 0.88 -6.75 15.38
C MET A 96 0.07 -5.47 15.54
N ASN A 97 -0.43 -5.19 16.77
CA ASN A 97 -1.33 -4.10 17.22
C ASN A 97 -1.00 -2.64 16.77
N GLU A 98 -0.14 -2.46 15.77
CA GLU A 98 0.62 -1.27 15.45
C GLU A 98 0.90 -1.15 13.93
N ASN A 99 0.59 -2.15 13.09
CA ASN A 99 0.85 -2.04 11.65
C ASN A 99 -0.26 -1.23 10.96
N PHE A 100 -0.08 0.08 11.07
CA PHE A 100 -0.91 1.13 10.51
C PHE A 100 -1.39 0.87 9.07
N LEU A 101 -0.51 0.39 8.20
CA LEU A 101 -0.87 0.15 6.80
C LEU A 101 -1.86 -1.00 6.66
N ILE A 102 -1.65 -2.11 7.38
CA ILE A 102 -2.57 -3.25 7.39
C ILE A 102 -3.95 -2.81 7.89
N ASN A 103 -4.00 -2.02 8.96
CA ASN A 103 -5.25 -1.51 9.51
C ASN A 103 -6.06 -0.72 8.47
N PHE A 104 -5.42 0.15 7.69
CA PHE A 104 -6.10 0.91 6.63
C PHE A 104 -6.49 0.08 5.42
N LEU A 105 -5.70 -0.92 5.05
CA LEU A 105 -6.09 -1.82 3.97
C LEU A 105 -7.32 -2.65 4.35
N ILE A 106 -7.44 -3.08 5.61
CA ILE A 106 -8.59 -3.84 6.13
C ILE A 106 -9.80 -2.92 6.33
N ASN A 107 -9.67 -1.92 7.21
CA ASN A 107 -10.77 -1.10 7.70
C ASN A 107 -11.10 0.10 6.80
N GLY A 108 -10.25 0.38 5.82
CA GLY A 108 -10.35 1.55 4.96
C GLY A 108 -9.61 2.76 5.50
N PHE A 109 -9.36 3.71 4.60
CA PHE A 109 -8.76 5.01 4.88
C PHE A 109 -9.84 5.96 5.42
N PRO A 110 -9.60 6.66 6.55
CA PRO A 110 -10.59 7.53 7.19
C PRO A 110 -10.81 8.83 6.39
N GLU A 111 -11.97 9.45 6.57
CA GLU A 111 -12.25 10.78 6.00
C GLU A 111 -11.17 11.79 6.41
N ASN A 112 -10.78 12.67 5.49
CA ASN A 112 -9.67 13.63 5.66
C ASN A 112 -8.27 13.01 5.79
N PHE A 113 -8.09 11.77 5.31
CA PHE A 113 -6.77 11.13 5.22
C PHE A 113 -5.76 12.04 4.50
N LYS A 114 -4.62 12.28 5.15
CA LYS A 114 -3.49 12.99 4.55
C LYS A 114 -2.56 11.99 3.87
N ASN A 115 -2.01 12.36 2.73
CA ASN A 115 -1.02 11.53 2.02
C ASN A 115 0.25 11.26 2.82
N GLN A 116 0.55 12.08 3.82
CA GLN A 116 1.64 11.87 4.78
C GLN A 116 1.05 11.49 6.14
N ILE A 117 1.44 10.32 6.66
CA ILE A 117 1.05 9.88 8.01
C ILE A 117 2.26 9.44 8.78
N LYS A 118 2.32 9.89 10.03
CA LYS A 118 3.33 9.50 10.98
C LYS A 118 2.68 8.58 12.01
N GLU A 119 3.14 7.33 12.03
CA GLU A 119 2.79 6.37 13.07
C GLU A 119 4.06 6.06 13.85
N LYS A 120 4.09 6.43 15.13
CA LYS A 120 5.28 6.36 15.98
C LYS A 120 6.52 7.00 15.30
N GLU A 121 7.52 6.19 15.00
CA GLU A 121 8.80 6.58 14.39
C GLU A 121 8.81 6.37 12.86
N ILE A 122 7.77 5.75 12.30
CA ILE A 122 7.66 5.46 10.87
C ILE A 122 6.78 6.52 10.21
N GLU A 123 7.27 7.08 9.13
CA GLU A 123 6.54 8.01 8.30
C GLU A 123 6.21 7.39 6.94
N PHE A 124 4.93 7.40 6.59
CA PHE A 124 4.39 6.89 5.34
C PHE A 124 3.99 8.04 4.43
N PHE A 125 4.37 7.95 3.16
CA PHE A 125 3.92 8.83 2.08
C PHE A 125 3.16 8.00 1.05
N ILE A 126 1.89 8.33 0.82
CA ILE A 126 0.97 7.62 -0.06
C ILE A 126 0.48 8.57 -1.15
N ASP A 127 0.98 8.41 -2.37
CA ASP A 127 0.66 9.30 -3.48
C ASP A 127 0.15 8.52 -4.69
N PHE A 128 -0.92 9.01 -5.31
CA PHE A 128 -1.29 8.61 -6.66
C PHE A 128 -0.30 9.20 -7.67
N ILE A 129 0.36 8.33 -8.44
CA ILE A 129 1.11 8.75 -9.63
C ILE A 129 0.13 9.08 -10.76
N ASN A 130 -0.94 8.28 -10.87
CA ASN A 130 -2.08 8.48 -11.75
C ASN A 130 -3.28 7.64 -11.26
N LYS A 131 -4.43 7.69 -11.95
CA LYS A 131 -5.66 6.97 -11.58
C LYS A 131 -5.53 5.43 -11.44
N ASN A 132 -4.51 4.84 -12.05
CA ASN A 132 -4.24 3.40 -12.09
C ASN A 132 -2.96 3.02 -11.34
N THR A 133 -2.22 3.98 -10.78
CA THR A 133 -0.93 3.71 -10.12
C THR A 133 -0.78 4.54 -8.87
N LEU A 134 -0.54 3.85 -7.76
CA LEU A 134 -0.31 4.43 -6.44
C LEU A 134 1.05 3.99 -5.91
N LYS A 135 1.70 4.86 -5.16
CA LYS A 135 3.02 4.61 -4.56
C LYS A 135 2.99 4.92 -3.08
N ILE A 136 3.50 3.98 -2.29
CA ILE A 136 3.75 4.11 -0.86
C ILE A 136 5.25 4.17 -0.65
N LYS A 137 5.73 5.12 0.16
CA LYS A 137 7.12 5.18 0.61
C LYS A 137 7.17 5.27 2.12
N PHE A 138 8.08 4.53 2.73
CA PHE A 138 8.35 4.63 4.16
C PHE A 138 9.77 4.17 4.47
N LYS A 139 10.24 4.53 5.66
CA LYS A 139 11.49 4.05 6.23
C LYS A 139 11.14 3.26 7.48
N ASP A 140 11.58 2.02 7.59
CA ASP A 140 11.28 1.23 8.79
C ASP A 140 12.16 1.63 9.98
N ASN A 141 11.96 0.97 11.12
CA ASN A 141 12.70 1.21 12.36
C ASN A 141 14.20 0.83 12.26
N MET A 142 14.60 0.09 11.23
CA MET A 142 15.99 -0.24 10.93
C MET A 142 16.61 0.71 9.91
N GLU A 143 15.94 1.83 9.63
CA GLU A 143 16.36 2.80 8.63
C GLU A 143 16.38 2.26 7.17
N ILE A 144 15.67 1.17 6.91
CA ILE A 144 15.59 0.58 5.56
C ILE A 144 14.51 1.33 4.77
N GLU A 145 14.90 1.80 3.58
CA GLU A 145 14.00 2.52 2.68
C GLU A 145 13.14 1.54 1.91
N ASN A 146 11.82 1.74 1.96
CA ASN A 146 10.85 0.89 1.29
C ASN A 146 9.98 1.73 0.34
N ILE A 147 9.83 1.26 -0.90
CA ILE A 147 8.94 1.84 -1.90
C ILE A 147 8.06 0.73 -2.45
N ILE A 148 6.74 0.88 -2.33
CA ILE A 148 5.77 -0.06 -2.90
C ILE A 148 4.95 0.68 -3.95
N GLN A 149 4.94 0.19 -5.18
CA GLN A 149 4.10 0.71 -6.25
C GLN A 149 3.02 -0.31 -6.59
N PHE A 150 1.77 0.10 -6.41
CA PHE A 150 0.58 -0.65 -6.81
C PHE A 150 0.08 -0.17 -8.17
N LYS A 151 -0.37 -1.10 -9.02
CA LYS A 151 -1.02 -0.83 -10.29
C LYS A 151 -2.31 -1.63 -10.39
N LYS A 152 -3.39 -1.00 -10.85
CA LYS A 152 -4.60 -1.73 -11.25
C LYS A 152 -4.26 -2.67 -12.40
N ASN A 153 -4.68 -3.92 -12.27
CA ASN A 153 -4.63 -4.86 -13.38
C ASN A 153 -5.63 -4.37 -14.45
N ASP A 154 -5.15 -4.25 -15.69
CA ASP A 154 -5.93 -3.73 -16.83
C ASP A 154 -6.94 -4.79 -17.31
#